data_AF-A0A2X2BJ11-F1
#
_entry.id   AF-A0A2X2BJ11-F1
#
_cell.length_a   1.000
_cell.length_b   1.000
_cell.length_c   1.000
_cell.angle_alpha   90.00
_cell.angle_beta   90.00
_cell.angle_gamma   90.00
#
_symmetry.space_group_name_H-M   'P 1'
#
loop_
_entity.id
_entity.type
_entity.pdbx_description
1 polymer ?
#
loop_
_entity_poly.entity_id
_entity_poly.type
_entity_poly.pdbx_seq_one_letter_code
_entity_poly.pdbx_strand_id
1 'polypeptide(L)'
;MVRSACGIYNTEPQIVGRSNHLDLIIAMVKAGVGITLLPNSMCNKYPIDDLVVIPITSPTLSYQLALATNQNSYQSRSCQAWNKLAIEKLMKENI
;
A
#
# COMPACT_ATOMS: atom_id res chain seq x y z
N MET A 1 5.59 7.50 5.99
CA MET A 1 5.47 7.85 4.55
C MET A 1 4.63 9.09 4.34
N VAL A 2 3.29 9.04 4.42
CA VAL A 2 2.42 10.20 4.12
C VAL A 2 2.74 11.44 4.97
N ARG A 3 2.81 11.30 6.31
CA ARG A 3 3.21 12.41 7.20
C ARG A 3 4.56 13.01 6.82
N SER A 4 5.56 12.17 6.59
CA SER A 4 6.90 12.59 6.19
C SER A 4 6.88 13.38 4.88
N ALA A 5 6.05 12.97 3.91
CA ALA A 5 5.90 13.66 2.64
C ALA A 5 5.19 15.01 2.79
N CYS A 6 4.14 15.10 3.60
CA CYS A 6 3.50 16.38 3.91
C CYS A 6 4.47 17.32 4.66
N GLY A 7 5.32 16.77 5.52
CA GLY A 7 6.34 17.51 6.26
C GLY A 7 7.37 18.21 5.36
N ILE A 8 7.66 17.69 4.16
CA ILE A 8 8.50 18.38 3.16
C ILE A 8 7.90 19.74 2.78
N TYR A 9 6.57 19.87 2.85
CA TYR A 9 5.83 21.10 2.58
C TYR A 9 5.39 21.83 3.86
N ASN A 10 6.01 21.54 5.01
CA ASN A 10 5.66 22.11 6.31
C ASN A 10 4.17 21.98 6.65
N THR A 11 3.55 20.88 6.23
CA THR A 11 2.13 20.58 6.45
C THR A 11 1.97 19.25 7.16
N GLU A 12 0.96 19.14 8.01
CA GLU A 12 0.54 17.88 8.63
C GLU A 12 -0.85 17.46 8.12
N PRO A 13 -1.05 16.18 7.75
CA PRO A 13 -2.35 15.72 7.30
C PRO A 13 -3.35 15.64 8.46
N GLN A 14 -4.54 16.19 8.27
CA GLN A 14 -5.68 15.94 9.17
C GLN A 14 -6.25 14.55 8.89
N ILE A 15 -6.18 13.67 9.90
CA ILE A 15 -6.67 12.30 9.75
C ILE A 15 -8.13 12.21 10.21
N VAL A 16 -9.03 12.07 9.24
CA VAL A 16 -10.49 11.98 9.46
C VAL A 16 -11.00 10.54 9.61
N GLY A 17 -10.19 9.54 9.23
CA GLY A 17 -10.53 8.12 9.34
C GLY A 17 -9.33 7.21 9.11
N ARG A 18 -9.38 5.98 9.64
CA ARG A 18 -8.36 4.94 9.47
C ARG A 18 -9.02 3.57 9.36
N SER A 19 -8.52 2.75 8.44
CA SER A 19 -8.93 1.35 8.29
C SER A 19 -7.79 0.58 7.62
N ASN A 20 -7.74 -0.74 7.85
CA ASN A 20 -6.86 -1.66 7.12
C ASN A 20 -7.60 -2.38 5.97
N HIS A 21 -8.92 -2.15 5.86
CA HIS A 21 -9.79 -2.71 4.85
C HIS A 21 -10.02 -1.68 3.74
N LEU A 22 -9.60 -2.01 2.51
CA LEU A 22 -9.60 -1.08 1.38
C LEU A 22 -11.02 -0.71 0.92
N ASP A 23 -11.92 -1.67 0.87
CA ASP A 23 -13.35 -1.47 0.62
C ASP A 23 -13.97 -0.42 1.56
N LEU A 24 -13.65 -0.49 2.85
CA LEU A 24 -14.11 0.51 3.83
C LEU A 24 -13.49 1.90 3.58
N ILE A 25 -12.21 1.96 3.21
CA ILE A 25 -11.56 3.22 2.83
C ILE A 25 -12.26 3.85 1.63
N ILE A 26 -12.52 3.07 0.58
CA ILE A 26 -13.22 3.54 -0.62
C ILE A 26 -14.65 3.99 -0.26
N ALA A 27 -15.37 3.24 0.56
CA ALA A 27 -16.71 3.62 1.01
C ALA A 27 -16.72 4.95 1.78
N MET A 28 -15.74 5.20 2.65
CA MET A 28 -15.61 6.49 3.36
C MET A 28 -15.36 7.66 2.40
N VAL A 29 -14.53 7.47 1.38
CA VAL A 29 -14.27 8.49 0.35
C VAL A 29 -15.54 8.74 -0.47
N LYS A 30 -16.26 7.70 -0.89
CA LYS A 30 -17.56 7.82 -1.59
C LYS A 30 -18.62 8.54 -0.75
N ALA A 31 -18.59 8.35 0.58
CA ALA A 31 -19.47 9.03 1.51
C ALA A 31 -19.06 10.49 1.81
N GLY A 32 -17.96 10.99 1.22
CA GLY A 32 -17.51 12.37 1.38
C GLY A 32 -16.77 12.65 2.69
N VAL A 33 -16.31 11.62 3.41
CA VAL A 33 -15.54 11.79 4.66
C VAL A 33 -14.21 12.50 4.40
N GLY A 34 -13.61 12.31 3.22
CA GLY A 34 -12.37 12.97 2.82
C GLY A 34 -11.74 12.30 1.60
N ILE A 35 -10.43 12.45 1.46
CA ILE A 35 -9.62 11.82 0.41
C ILE A 35 -8.72 10.73 1.00
N THR A 36 -8.26 9.82 0.13
CA THR A 36 -7.32 8.75 0.52
C THR A 36 -6.12 8.71 -0.42
N LEU A 37 -5.01 8.20 0.08
CA LEU A 37 -3.81 7.89 -0.71
C LEU A 37 -3.66 6.38 -0.79
N LEU A 38 -3.55 5.86 -2.01
CA LEU A 38 -3.42 4.43 -2.28
C LEU A 38 -2.25 4.17 -3.21
N PRO A 39 -1.50 3.07 -3.03
CA PRO A 39 -0.57 2.59 -4.03
C PRO A 39 -1.28 2.31 -5.35
N ASN A 40 -0.62 2.61 -6.47
CA ASN A 40 -1.17 2.39 -7.81
C ASN A 40 -1.65 0.94 -8.03
N SER A 41 -0.93 -0.04 -7.48
CA SER A 41 -1.27 -1.46 -7.55
C SER A 41 -2.60 -1.83 -6.88
N MET A 42 -3.10 -0.99 -5.98
CA MET A 42 -4.38 -1.19 -5.30
C MET A 42 -5.54 -0.51 -6.06
N CYS A 43 -5.26 0.54 -6.83
CA CYS A 43 -6.29 1.26 -7.59
C CYS A 43 -6.95 0.36 -8.66
N ASN A 44 -6.20 -0.57 -9.24
CA ASN A 44 -6.71 -1.47 -10.28
C ASN A 44 -7.50 -2.68 -9.73
N LYS A 45 -7.46 -2.93 -8.42
CA LYS A 45 -8.04 -4.14 -7.81
C LYS A 45 -9.50 -3.96 -7.38
N TYR A 46 -10.01 -2.73 -7.38
CA TYR A 46 -11.36 -2.41 -6.90
C TYR A 46 -12.09 -1.51 -7.91
N PRO A 47 -13.42 -1.63 -8.03
CA PRO A 47 -14.22 -0.69 -8.81
C PRO A 47 -14.19 0.69 -8.13
N ILE A 48 -13.41 1.61 -8.70
CA ILE A 48 -13.34 3.02 -8.30
C ILE A 48 -14.36 3.81 -9.12
N ASP A 49 -15.54 3.22 -9.34
CA ASP A 49 -16.65 3.90 -10.01
C ASP A 49 -17.06 5.11 -9.17
N ASP A 50 -17.42 6.22 -9.83
CA ASP A 50 -17.81 7.50 -9.22
C ASP A 50 -16.71 8.20 -8.40
N LEU A 51 -15.45 7.78 -8.56
CA LEU A 51 -14.29 8.38 -7.91
C LEU A 51 -13.22 8.72 -8.95
N VAL A 52 -12.53 9.84 -8.73
CA VAL A 52 -11.42 10.27 -9.59
C VAL A 52 -10.10 9.89 -8.92
N VAL A 53 -9.26 9.15 -9.65
CA VAL A 53 -7.90 8.82 -9.22
C VAL A 53 -6.93 9.82 -9.81
N ILE A 54 -6.18 10.51 -8.94
CA ILE A 54 -5.17 11.49 -9.35
C ILE A 54 -3.78 10.97 -8.95
N PRO A 55 -2.85 10.80 -9.91
CA PRO A 55 -1.50 10.37 -9.59
C PRO A 55 -0.73 11.45 -8.83
N ILE A 56 -0.03 11.06 -7.76
CA ILE A 56 0.93 11.94 -7.07
C ILE A 56 2.24 11.92 -7.83
N THR A 57 2.66 13.07 -8.36
CA THR A 57 3.90 13.22 -9.12
C THR A 57 5.07 13.74 -8.27
N SER A 58 4.79 14.46 -7.18
CA SER A 58 5.80 14.99 -6.28
C SER A 58 5.27 15.14 -4.84
N PRO A 59 6.00 14.65 -3.83
CA PRO A 59 7.18 13.78 -3.92
C PRO A 59 6.78 12.37 -4.34
N THR A 60 7.72 11.63 -4.92
CA THR A 60 7.52 10.20 -5.19
C THR A 60 7.39 9.42 -3.89
N LEU A 61 6.22 8.82 -3.68
CA LEU A 61 5.95 7.94 -2.54
C LEU A 61 6.26 6.50 -2.93
N SER A 62 7.48 6.04 -2.67
CA SER A 62 7.86 4.64 -2.87
C SER A 62 7.64 3.82 -1.60
N TYR A 63 7.10 2.62 -1.78
CA TYR A 63 7.02 1.61 -0.73
C TYR A 63 7.67 0.33 -1.25
N GLN A 64 8.53 -0.27 -0.42
CA GLN A 64 9.23 -1.51 -0.74
C GLN A 64 8.62 -2.65 0.07
N LEU A 65 8.15 -3.67 -0.65
CA LEU A 65 7.77 -4.94 -0.05
C LEU A 65 9.04 -5.75 0.22
N ALA A 66 9.15 -6.29 1.43
CA ALA A 66 10.26 -7.14 1.82
C ALA A 66 9.74 -8.43 2.45
N LEU A 67 10.41 -9.54 2.14
CA LEU A 67 10.20 -10.80 2.83
C LEU A 67 11.21 -10.91 3.98
N ALA A 68 10.71 -10.94 5.22
CA ALA A 68 11.54 -11.06 6.40
C ALA A 68 11.45 -12.47 7.00
N THR A 69 12.60 -13.08 7.25
CA THR A 69 12.72 -14.37 7.96
C THR A 69 13.78 -14.25 9.03
N ASN A 70 13.58 -14.93 10.17
CA ASN A 70 14.60 -14.95 11.22
C ASN A 70 15.82 -15.75 10.75
N GLN A 71 17.00 -15.11 10.78
CA GLN A 71 18.27 -15.67 10.30
C GLN A 71 18.62 -17.02 10.94
N ASN A 72 18.24 -17.23 12.21
CA ASN A 72 18.56 -18.43 12.97
C ASN A 72 17.36 -19.37 13.17
N SER A 73 16.24 -19.13 12.46
CA SER A 73 15.07 -20.01 12.56
C SER A 73 15.23 -21.28 11.73
N TYR A 74 14.79 -22.41 12.28
CA TYR A 74 14.69 -23.65 11.53
C TYR A 74 13.70 -23.48 10.36
N GLN A 75 14.20 -23.60 9.13
CA GLN A 75 13.36 -23.57 7.94
C GLN A 75 13.00 -24.98 7.51
N SER A 76 11.76 -25.38 7.81
CA SER A 76 11.19 -26.62 7.29
C SER A 76 11.13 -26.61 5.76
N ARG A 77 11.00 -27.78 5.13
CA ARG A 77 10.81 -27.89 3.67
C ARG A 77 9.64 -27.05 3.16
N SER A 78 8.54 -27.01 3.91
CA SER A 78 7.37 -26.20 3.57
C SER A 78 7.66 -24.70 3.65
N CYS A 79 8.44 -24.25 4.64
CA CYS A 79 8.87 -22.85 4.75
C CYS A 79 9.76 -22.44 3.57
N GLN A 80 10.74 -23.27 3.19
CA GLN A 80 11.59 -23.02 2.03
C GLN A 80 10.78 -22.95 0.73
N ALA A 81 9.82 -23.86 0.54
CA ALA A 81 8.93 -23.86 -0.61
C ALA A 81 8.06 -22.59 -0.68
N TRP A 82 7.52 -22.16 0.46
CA TRP A 82 6.77 -20.91 0.55
C TRP A 82 7.67 -19.69 0.27
N ASN A 83 8.88 -19.62 0.82
CA ASN A 83 9.82 -18.53 0.57
C ASN A 83 10.13 -18.41 -0.93
N LYS A 84 10.39 -19.54 -1.59
CA LYS A 84 10.63 -19.59 -3.03
C LYS A 84 9.44 -19.05 -3.82
N LEU A 85 8.22 -19.48 -3.49
CA LEU A 85 7.00 -19.00 -4.13
C LEU A 85 6.76 -17.50 -3.89
N ALA A 86 6.95 -17.04 -2.65
CA ALA A 86 6.76 -15.65 -2.26
C ALA A 86 7.72 -14.73 -3.03
N ILE A 87 9.00 -15.12 -3.13
CA ILE A 87 10.00 -14.38 -3.91
C ILE A 87 9.62 -14.32 -5.39
N GLU A 88 9.21 -15.45 -5.99
CA GLU A 88 8.78 -15.49 -7.39
C GLU A 88 7.61 -14.52 -7.65
N LYS A 89 6.62 -14.51 -6.75
CA LYS A 89 5.45 -13.61 -6.88
C LYS A 89 5.81 -12.15 -6.69
N LEU A 90 6.66 -11.83 -5.71
CA LEU A 90 7.10 -10.46 -5.46
C LEU A 90 7.95 -9.89 -6.60
N MET A 91 8.75 -10.72 -7.26
CA MET A 91 9.53 -10.30 -8.44
C MET A 91 8.66 -10.06 -9.67
N LYS A 92 7.56 -10.81 -9.84
CA LYS A 92 6.60 -10.62 -10.94
C LYS A 92 5.75 -9.35 -10.81
N GLU A 93 5.50 -8.84 -9.61
CA GLU A 93 4.77 -7.56 -9.41
C GLU A 93 5.64 -6.31 -9.65
N ASN A 94 6.96 -6.47 -9.83
CA ASN A 94 7.92 -5.37 -10.02
C ASN A 94 8.39 -5.19 -11.49
N ILE A 95 7.78 -5.91 -12.45
CA ILE A 95 8.05 -5.79 -13.91
C ILE A 95 6.76 -5.39 -14.62
#